data_AF-A0A7S3REH7-F1
#
_entry.id   AF-A0A7S3REH7-F1
#
_cell.length_a   1.000
_cell.length_b   1.000
_cell.length_c   1.000
_cell.angle_alpha   90.00
_cell.angle_beta   90.00
_cell.angle_gamma   90.00
#
_symmetry.space_group_name_H-M   'P 1'
#
loop_
_entity.id
_entity.type
_entity.pdbx_description
1 polymer ?
#
loop_
_entity_poly.entity_id
_entity_poly.type
_entity_poly.pdbx_seq_one_letter_code
_entity_poly.pdbx_strand_id
1 'polypeptide(L)'
;EKLSLRAPAVIVLTQYQSIGKPRRTGNSTRPRILQRDACVCQYCGGVARTVDHVVPKSDGGRDTWTNMVACCAKCNARKGALSLKQSGMRLLREPLEPRPADMMRQKLS
;
A
#
# COMPACT_ATOMS: atom_id res chain seq x y z
N GLU A 1 -32.46 -20.97 -22.99
CA GLU A 1 -33.71 -20.23 -22.68
C GLU A 1 -33.39 -18.88 -22.04
N LYS A 2 -34.10 -17.80 -22.40
CA LYS A 2 -33.91 -16.46 -21.82
C LYS A 2 -34.89 -16.25 -20.67
N LEU A 3 -34.40 -16.01 -19.46
CA LEU A 3 -35.23 -15.54 -18.35
C LEU A 3 -35.60 -14.07 -18.59
N SER A 4 -36.88 -13.81 -18.87
CA SER A 4 -37.43 -12.46 -18.97
C SER A 4 -38.03 -12.06 -17.63
N LEU A 5 -37.31 -11.27 -16.83
CA LEU A 5 -37.83 -10.68 -15.61
C LEU A 5 -38.23 -9.22 -15.88
N ARG A 6 -39.47 -8.85 -15.52
CA ARG A 6 -39.89 -7.44 -15.54
C ARG A 6 -39.21 -6.73 -14.36
N ALA A 7 -38.33 -5.79 -14.65
CA ALA A 7 -37.70 -4.96 -13.64
C ALA A 7 -38.71 -3.98 -13.04
N PRO A 8 -38.64 -3.68 -11.74
CA PRO A 8 -39.52 -2.70 -11.12
C PRO A 8 -39.21 -1.29 -11.65
N ALA A 9 -40.24 -0.47 -11.78
CA ALA A 9 -40.09 0.94 -12.19
C ALA A 9 -39.42 1.80 -11.10
N VAL A 10 -39.53 1.41 -9.83
CA VAL A 10 -38.97 2.12 -8.68
C VAL A 10 -38.39 1.13 -7.68
N ILE A 11 -37.19 1.44 -7.18
CA ILE A 11 -36.55 0.70 -6.10
C ILE A 11 -36.55 1.61 -4.87
N VAL A 12 -37.19 1.15 -3.79
CA VAL A 12 -37.24 1.87 -2.51
C VAL A 12 -36.41 1.11 -1.48
N LEU A 13 -35.49 1.80 -0.83
CA LEU A 13 -34.73 1.26 0.28
C LEU A 13 -35.59 1.31 1.55
N THR A 14 -36.18 0.18 1.95
CA THR A 14 -37.05 0.11 3.14
C THR A 14 -36.27 -0.04 4.44
N GLN A 15 -35.06 -0.58 4.38
CA GLN A 15 -34.15 -0.72 5.52
C GLN A 15 -32.74 -0.38 5.12
N TYR A 16 -32.13 0.54 5.87
CA TYR A 16 -30.72 0.85 5.76
C TYR A 16 -29.98 0.20 6.92
N GLN A 17 -29.22 -0.86 6.64
CA GLN A 17 -28.20 -1.34 7.57
C GLN A 17 -26.91 -0.58 7.33
N SER A 18 -26.51 0.21 8.33
CA SER A 18 -25.17 0.77 8.39
C SER A 18 -24.19 -0.39 8.58
N ILE A 19 -23.59 -0.85 7.48
CA ILE A 19 -22.40 -1.68 7.56
C ILE A 19 -21.33 -0.76 8.15
N GLY A 20 -21.02 -0.92 9.44
CA GLY A 20 -20.11 -0.05 10.17
C GLY A 20 -18.82 0.19 9.37
N LYS A 21 -18.17 1.35 9.58
CA LYS A 21 -16.98 1.74 8.82
C LYS A 21 -16.05 0.53 8.72
N PRO A 22 -15.67 0.08 7.50
CA PRO A 22 -14.76 -1.04 7.37
C PRO A 22 -13.56 -0.74 8.25
N ARG A 23 -13.16 -1.70 9.10
CA ARG A 23 -11.97 -1.54 9.94
C ARG A 23 -10.87 -0.97 9.05
N ARG A 24 -10.24 0.13 9.48
CA ARG A 24 -9.06 0.73 8.83
C ARG A 24 -7.89 -0.24 8.96
N THR A 25 -8.00 -1.37 8.30
CA THR A 25 -7.00 -2.43 8.24
C THR A 25 -6.66 -2.60 6.78
N GLY A 26 -6.22 -1.50 6.16
CA GLY A 26 -5.28 -1.64 5.08
C GLY A 26 -3.97 -2.08 5.72
N ASN A 27 -3.78 -3.35 6.05
CA ASN A 27 -2.46 -3.79 6.51
C ASN A 27 -1.45 -3.50 5.39
N SER A 28 -0.28 -2.98 5.75
CA SER A 28 0.82 -2.66 4.83
C SER A 28 1.50 -3.94 4.35
N THR A 29 0.79 -4.71 3.51
CA THR A 29 1.34 -5.91 2.89
C THR A 29 2.33 -5.53 1.78
N ARG A 30 3.29 -6.42 1.49
CA ARG A 30 4.27 -6.19 0.41
C ARG A 30 3.64 -5.77 -0.92
N PRO A 31 2.61 -6.47 -1.45
CA PRO A 31 1.98 -6.07 -2.71
C PRO A 31 1.41 -4.66 -2.66
N ARG A 32 0.83 -4.28 -1.52
CA ARG A 32 0.24 -2.95 -1.31
C ARG A 32 1.27 -1.84 -1.26
N ILE A 33 2.43 -2.08 -0.63
CA ILE A 33 3.53 -1.11 -0.60
C ILE A 33 4.14 -0.94 -1.99
N LEU A 34 4.36 -2.04 -2.71
CA LEU A 34 4.81 -1.99 -4.10
C LEU A 34 3.83 -1.20 -4.99
N GLN A 35 2.52 -1.45 -4.83
CA GLN A 35 1.47 -0.73 -5.55
C GLN A 35 1.47 0.77 -5.21
N ARG A 36 1.51 1.14 -3.92
CA ARG A 36 1.57 2.54 -3.47
C ARG A 36 2.75 3.28 -4.09
N ASP A 37 3.90 2.63 -4.14
CA ASP A 37 5.14 3.21 -4.62
C ASP A 37 5.33 3.03 -6.14
N ALA A 38 4.32 2.53 -6.85
CA ALA A 38 4.32 2.27 -8.29
C ALA A 38 5.48 1.38 -8.77
N CYS A 39 5.88 0.41 -7.92
CA CYS A 39 7.05 -0.44 -8.14
C CYS A 39 8.35 0.35 -8.38
N VAL A 40 8.46 1.56 -7.81
CA VAL A 40 9.66 2.40 -7.85
C VAL A 40 10.40 2.32 -6.53
N CYS A 41 11.72 2.09 -6.61
CA CYS A 41 12.60 2.05 -5.46
C CYS A 41 12.69 3.45 -4.84
N GLN A 42 12.25 3.57 -3.59
CA GLN A 42 12.24 4.84 -2.87
C GLN A 42 13.63 5.36 -2.51
N TYR A 43 14.71 4.63 -2.80
CA TYR A 43 16.08 5.06 -2.56
C TYR A 43 16.81 5.57 -3.80
N CYS A 44 16.58 4.94 -4.96
CA CYS A 44 17.33 5.23 -6.19
C CYS A 44 16.46 5.53 -7.42
N GLY A 45 15.14 5.33 -7.34
CA GLY A 45 14.22 5.56 -8.45
C GLY A 45 14.16 4.42 -9.48
N GLY A 46 14.97 3.37 -9.34
CA GLY A 46 14.91 2.19 -10.20
C GLY A 46 13.71 1.27 -9.90
N VAL A 47 13.63 0.14 -10.60
CA VAL A 47 12.54 -0.84 -10.39
C VAL A 47 12.66 -1.52 -9.01
N ALA A 48 11.58 -1.47 -8.24
CA ALA A 48 11.44 -2.17 -6.97
C ALA A 48 10.76 -3.53 -7.14
N ARG A 49 11.26 -4.51 -6.39
CA ARG A 49 10.68 -5.87 -6.31
C ARG A 49 10.52 -6.36 -4.88
N THR A 50 11.09 -5.61 -3.93
CA THR A 50 11.07 -5.92 -2.50
C THR A 50 10.57 -4.72 -1.73
N VAL A 51 10.38 -4.92 -0.43
CA VAL A 51 9.99 -3.86 0.51
C VAL A 51 10.98 -3.88 1.65
N ASP A 52 11.37 -2.69 2.11
CA ASP A 52 12.26 -2.48 3.24
C ASP A 52 11.57 -1.67 4.34
N HIS A 53 12.08 -1.84 5.57
CA HIS A 53 11.68 -1.06 6.74
C HIS A 53 12.60 0.14 6.91
N VAL A 54 12.06 1.35 6.85
CA VAL A 54 12.79 2.61 7.02
C VAL A 54 13.54 2.62 8.36
N VAL A 55 12.82 2.29 9.43
CA VAL A 55 13.36 1.92 10.75
C VAL A 55 13.47 0.40 10.80
N PRO A 56 14.68 -0.18 10.97
CA PRO A 56 14.88 -1.63 11.04
C PRO A 56 14.04 -2.31 12.13
N LYS A 57 13.70 -3.60 11.95
CA LYS A 57 12.98 -4.38 12.97
C LYS A 57 13.75 -4.49 14.30
N SER A 58 15.09 -4.56 14.25
CA SER A 58 15.96 -4.55 15.43
C SER A 58 15.76 -3.31 16.29
N ASP A 59 15.38 -2.20 15.66
CA ASP A 59 15.24 -0.89 16.31
C ASP A 59 13.75 -0.58 16.61
N GLY A 60 12.89 -1.61 16.59
CA GLY A 60 11.46 -1.48 16.88
C GLY A 60 10.59 -1.09 15.66
N GLY A 61 11.14 -1.14 14.45
CA GLY A 61 10.41 -0.88 13.21
C GLY A 61 9.20 -1.79 13.02
N ARG A 62 8.00 -1.20 12.92
CA ARG A 62 6.74 -1.93 12.71
C ARG A 62 6.42 -2.12 11.23
N ASP A 63 5.60 -3.13 10.95
CA ASP A 63 4.99 -3.36 9.64
C ASP A 63 3.83 -2.35 9.43
N THR A 64 4.15 -1.09 9.16
CA THR A 64 3.19 0.00 8.91
C THR A 64 3.44 0.70 7.59
N TRP A 65 2.41 1.37 7.04
CA TRP A 65 2.56 2.19 5.84
C TRP A 65 3.66 3.24 5.96
N THR A 66 3.77 3.84 7.13
CA THR A 66 4.74 4.91 7.43
C THR A 66 6.16 4.41 7.66
N ASN A 67 6.37 3.10 7.70
CA ASN A 67 7.69 2.51 7.92
C ASN A 67 8.13 1.57 6.80
N MET A 68 7.25 1.20 5.88
CA MET A 68 7.57 0.28 4.78
C MET A 68 7.64 1.02 3.46
N VAL A 69 8.68 0.75 2.65
CA VAL A 69 8.89 1.37 1.33
C VAL A 69 9.34 0.35 0.28
N ALA A 70 8.93 0.55 -0.97
CA ALA A 70 9.39 -0.26 -2.08
C ALA A 70 10.89 -0.01 -2.35
N CYS A 71 11.65 -1.09 -2.57
CA CYS A 71 13.08 -1.02 -2.83
C CYS A 71 13.54 -2.06 -3.86
N CYS A 72 14.67 -1.80 -4.49
CA CYS A 72 15.39 -2.78 -5.32
C CYS A 72 16.33 -3.61 -4.43
N ALA A 73 16.72 -4.80 -4.89
CA ALA A 73 17.58 -5.72 -4.13
C ALA A 73 18.93 -5.08 -3.74
N LYS A 74 19.54 -4.30 -4.65
CA LYS A 74 20.82 -3.61 -4.41
C LYS A 74 20.72 -2.59 -3.28
N CYS A 75 19.70 -1.73 -3.29
CA CYS A 75 19.48 -0.75 -2.24
C CYS A 75 19.07 -1.42 -0.92
N ASN A 76 18.25 -2.48 -0.99
CA ASN A 76 17.86 -3.25 0.18
C ASN A 76 19.07 -3.87 0.89
N ALA A 77 19.97 -4.50 0.13
CA ALA A 77 21.20 -5.07 0.67
C ALA A 77 22.16 -3.99 1.22
N ARG A 78 22.27 -2.84 0.52
CA ARG A 78 23.10 -1.72 0.98
C ARG A 78 22.64 -1.13 2.31
N LYS A 79 21.31 -1.01 2.51
CA LYS A 79 20.77 -0.52 3.78
C LYS A 79 20.85 -1.58 4.87
N GLY A 80 20.46 -2.82 4.57
CA GLY A 80 20.45 -3.92 5.54
C GLY A 80 19.69 -3.54 6.82
N ALA A 81 20.28 -3.86 7.98
CA ALA A 81 19.72 -3.53 9.29
C ALA A 81 20.09 -2.10 9.77
N LEU A 82 20.59 -1.22 8.89
CA LEU A 82 20.93 0.14 9.26
C LEU A 82 19.72 1.08 9.14
N SER A 83 19.66 2.07 10.01
CA SER A 83 18.77 3.22 9.86
C SER A 83 19.16 4.08 8.64
N LEU A 84 18.27 4.96 8.20
CA LEU A 84 18.59 5.94 7.14
C LEU A 84 19.80 6.81 7.50
N LYS A 85 19.90 7.20 8.78
CA LYS A 85 21.02 8.01 9.29
C LYS A 85 22.35 7.25 9.19
N GLN A 86 22.37 5.97 9.57
CA GLN A 86 23.58 5.14 9.53
C GLN A 86 23.98 4.76 8.11
N SER A 87 23.01 4.45 7.24
CA SER A 87 23.28 4.08 5.84
C SER A 87 23.60 5.28 4.93
N GLY A 88 23.34 6.51 5.38
CA GLY A 88 23.42 7.72 4.56
C GLY A 88 22.40 7.77 3.43
N MET A 89 21.44 6.84 3.41
CA MET A 89 20.43 6.74 2.36
C MET A 89 19.27 7.69 2.64
N ARG A 90 18.70 8.25 1.57
CA ARG A 90 17.54 9.14 1.64
C ARG A 90 16.40 8.56 0.84
N LEU A 91 15.18 8.87 1.28
CA LEU A 91 13.98 8.50 0.56
C LEU A 91 13.64 9.57 -0.47
N LEU A 92 13.15 9.15 -1.63
CA LEU A 92 12.63 10.03 -2.67
C LEU A 92 11.30 10.67 -2.25
N ARG A 93 10.48 9.92 -1.52
CA ARG A 93 9.19 10.36 -0.97
C ARG A 93 9.01 9.80 0.43
N GLU A 94 8.35 10.56 1.28
CA GLU A 94 8.02 10.11 2.63
C GLU A 94 6.93 9.01 2.58
N PRO A 95 7.10 7.90 3.31
CA PRO A 95 6.10 6.84 3.38
C PRO A 95 4.89 7.32 4.17
N LEU A 96 3.75 7.44 3.48
CA LEU A 96 2.47 7.78 4.08
C LEU A 96 1.45 6.68 3.83
N GLU A 97 0.43 6.62 4.69
CA GLU A 97 -0.73 5.78 4.45
C GLU A 97 -1.55 6.37 3.29
N PRO A 98 -1.78 5.60 2.20
CA PRO A 98 -2.54 6.09 1.07
C PRO A 98 -4.02 6.21 1.45
N ARG A 99 -4.72 7.20 0.90
CA ARG A 99 -6.18 7.26 1.07
C ARG A 99 -6.80 6.10 0.28
N PRO A 100 -7.96 5.57 0.70
CA PRO A 100 -8.62 4.47 -0.02
C PRO A 100 -8.80 4.73 -1.53
N ALA A 101 -9.10 5.97 -1.91
CA ALA A 101 -9.24 6.38 -3.31
C ALA A 101 -7.94 6.28 -4.12
N ASP A 102 -6.78 6.47 -3.48
CA ASP A 102 -5.47 6.41 -4.15
C ASP A 102 -5.10 4.96 -4.49
N MET A 103 -5.55 3.99 -3.70
CA MET A 103 -5.31 2.56 -3.91
C MET A 103 -6.24 1.91 -4.95
N MET A 104 -7.41 2.50 -5.22
CA MET A 104 -8.42 1.94 -6.13
C MET A 104 -8.10 2.17 -7.61
N ARG A 105 -7.28 3.20 -7.91
CA ARG A 105 -7.02 3.71 -9.27
C ARG A 105 -6.12 2.85 -10.17
N GLN A 106 -5.46 1.81 -9.65
CA GLN A 106 -4.46 1.04 -10.42
C GLN A 106 -4.94 -0.33 -10.92
N LYS A 107 -6.23 -0.66 -10.81
CA LYS A 107 -6.80 -1.94 -11.32
C LYS A 107 -7.30 -1.90 -12.76
N LEU A 108 -6.99 -0.85 -13.51
CA LEU A 108 -7.39 -0.71 -14.92
C LEU A 108 -6.17 -1.01 -15.82
N SER A 109 -5.96 -2.29 -16.13
CA SER A 109 -5.21 -2.74 -17.30
C SER A 109 -5.77 -4.06 -17.78
#